data_AF-A0A1C6FQW5-F1
#
_entry.id   AF-A0A1C6FQW5-F1
#
_cell.length_a   1.000
_cell.length_b   1.000
_cell.length_c   1.000
_cell.angle_alpha   90.00
_cell.angle_beta   90.00
_cell.angle_gamma   90.00
#
_symmetry.space_group_name_H-M   'P 1'
#
loop_
_entity.id
_entity.type
_entity.pdbx_description
1 polymer ?
#
loop_
_entity_poly.entity_id
_entity_poly.type
_entity_poly.pdbx_seq_one_letter_code
_entity_poly.pdbx_strand_id
1 'polypeptide(L)'
;MKTVNGEETVYIYNALNQLVSDSETSYEYDLNGNLIRVIGSAQSALYEYNFENKLVKATVQNGSLVIEESYTYDYSGNRTSKTTHRSDGVTEYVKYLNDNSSLTNVLAEMGSEGSVQAYYTIGADLISQERDGNVSVYLYDGHGSVVGLANESGVVTDTYSYDAFGNLLKSTGSTKNCYRYCGEQFDETTGLYYLRARYMDTSTGRFISQDSYAGSISDPISLHKYLYANANPVMYSDPSGYTSLGEMVCVSAAISGICMATINAAAYLDGLVSINDFNIWDFGNAIIEGFLAGVCIGALFGIVSFYAMAIPIVYPALASVFKVLSIASGIVGTFISLCQGIVELKNHNYFTAVAFLCLGMISLLALAAGLCSASNYGATESSSSTSFYTVQSEADEFRLLNGGTPWPTEDSRAALGEGVYAWETRAEAEKYLQSIIKRDPSARIVEFSVNLDNLKSLNIDALPQDQIDIFMMRYSRLYGGTPNHGYDHLQRGTNYGVEHYFSYLIYELLNFK
;
A
#
# COMPACT_ATOMS: atom_id res chain seq x y z
N MET A 1 9.56 35.23 9.87
CA MET A 1 8.81 36.45 10.24
C MET A 1 7.34 36.17 9.94
N LYS A 2 6.44 36.54 10.86
CA LYS A 2 4.99 36.44 10.69
C LYS A 2 4.42 37.85 10.78
N THR A 3 3.54 38.20 9.85
CA THR A 3 2.87 39.51 9.86
C THR A 3 1.37 39.29 10.02
N VAL A 4 0.78 39.81 11.11
CA VAL A 4 -0.66 39.74 11.37
C VAL A 4 -1.18 41.15 11.52
N ASN A 5 -2.10 41.58 10.65
CA ASN A 5 -2.70 42.92 10.68
C ASN A 5 -1.68 44.09 10.75
N GLY A 6 -0.48 43.88 10.22
CA GLY A 6 0.61 44.88 10.21
C GLY A 6 1.58 44.79 11.39
N GLU A 7 1.35 43.91 12.38
CA GLU A 7 2.33 43.59 13.41
C GLU A 7 3.26 42.48 12.95
N GLU A 8 4.57 42.67 13.14
CA GLU A 8 5.60 41.71 12.75
C GLU A 8 6.17 40.98 13.96
N THR A 9 6.06 39.65 13.95
CA THR A 9 6.78 38.76 14.86
C THR A 9 8.02 38.21 14.14
N VAL A 10 9.19 38.45 14.72
CA VAL A 10 10.47 37.94 14.23
C VAL A 10 10.83 36.68 15.01
N TYR A 11 11.12 35.60 14.28
CA TYR A 11 11.54 34.32 14.84
C TYR A 11 13.03 34.10 14.59
N ILE A 12 13.76 33.67 15.61
CA ILE A 12 15.20 33.38 15.55
C ILE A 12 15.41 31.88 15.70
N TYR A 13 16.13 31.28 14.77
CA TYR A 13 16.42 29.85 14.75
C TYR A 13 17.91 29.58 14.88
N ASN A 14 18.27 28.42 15.45
CA ASN A 14 19.65 27.94 15.43
C ASN A 14 19.96 27.11 14.17
N ALA A 15 21.20 26.61 14.07
CA ALA A 15 21.65 25.80 12.93
C ALA A 15 20.91 24.46 12.75
N LEU A 16 20.14 24.02 13.75
CA LEU A 16 19.31 22.82 13.72
C LEU A 16 17.84 23.11 13.40
N ASN A 17 17.52 24.35 12.97
CA ASN A 17 16.15 24.83 12.73
C ASN A 17 15.24 24.82 13.97
N GLN A 18 15.83 24.78 15.17
CA GLN A 18 15.08 24.95 16.41
C GLN A 18 14.79 26.43 16.62
N LEU A 19 13.53 26.76 16.94
CA LEU A 19 13.17 28.13 17.30
C LEU A 19 13.80 28.45 18.65
N VAL A 20 14.66 29.44 18.75
CA VAL A 20 15.34 29.81 20.01
C VAL A 20 14.62 30.96 20.70
N SER A 21 14.08 31.89 19.92
CA SER A 21 13.31 33.00 20.46
C SER A 21 12.38 33.63 19.42
N ASP A 22 11.31 34.23 19.89
CA ASP A 22 10.58 35.27 19.18
C ASP A 22 10.68 36.61 19.92
N SER A 23 9.81 37.59 19.61
CA SER A 23 9.84 38.91 20.23
C SER A 23 9.57 38.91 21.74
N GLU A 24 8.89 37.89 22.28
CA GLU A 24 8.44 37.86 23.68
C GLU A 24 8.75 36.54 24.41
N THR A 25 9.14 35.50 23.67
CA THR A 25 9.27 34.14 24.17
C THR A 25 10.65 33.56 23.83
N SER A 26 11.27 32.87 24.78
CA SER A 26 12.48 32.08 24.56
C SER A 26 12.20 30.58 24.70
N TYR A 27 12.91 29.78 23.92
CA TYR A 27 12.68 28.35 23.76
C TYR A 27 14.01 27.60 23.90
N GLU A 28 13.98 26.47 24.62
CA GLU A 28 15.16 25.63 24.84
C GLU A 28 14.87 24.16 24.54
N TYR A 29 15.88 23.49 24.00
CA TYR A 29 15.79 22.12 23.50
C TYR A 29 16.80 21.21 24.19
N ASP A 30 16.44 19.93 24.32
CA ASP A 30 17.40 18.89 24.68
C ASP A 30 18.29 18.48 23.50
N LEU A 31 19.22 17.55 23.75
CA LEU A 31 20.13 17.02 22.73
C LEU A 31 19.45 16.15 21.67
N ASN A 32 18.25 15.64 21.95
CA ASN A 32 17.44 14.87 21.01
C ASN A 32 16.52 15.78 20.17
N GLY A 33 16.57 17.09 20.38
CA GLY A 33 15.79 18.07 19.64
C GLY A 33 14.35 18.22 20.13
N ASN A 34 14.04 17.82 21.36
CA ASN A 34 12.73 18.09 21.98
C ASN A 34 12.74 19.43 22.71
N LEU A 35 11.69 20.22 22.55
CA LEU A 35 11.48 21.46 23.30
C LEU A 35 11.22 21.14 24.76
N ILE A 36 12.10 21.57 25.65
CA ILE A 36 12.05 21.29 27.10
C ILE A 36 11.61 22.48 27.94
N ARG A 37 11.76 23.71 27.42
CA ARG A 37 11.39 24.92 28.15
C ARG A 37 10.92 26.02 27.23
N VAL A 38 9.83 26.66 27.63
CA VAL A 38 9.28 27.89 27.05
C VAL A 38 9.19 28.93 28.16
N ILE A 39 9.80 30.10 27.94
CA ILE A 39 9.70 31.24 28.85
C ILE A 39 9.07 32.37 28.07
N GLY A 40 7.79 32.63 28.35
CA GLY A 40 7.02 33.72 27.74
C GLY A 40 6.37 34.61 28.79
N SER A 41 6.02 35.83 28.38
CA SER A 41 5.35 36.83 29.21
C SER A 41 3.95 36.40 29.65
N ALA A 42 3.21 35.70 28.77
CA ALA A 42 1.85 35.23 28.99
C ALA A 42 1.79 33.79 29.55
N GLN A 43 2.66 32.90 29.06
CA GLN A 43 2.69 31.50 29.46
C GLN A 43 4.14 31.00 29.44
N SER A 44 4.50 30.22 30.45
CA SER A 44 5.77 29.48 30.49
C SER A 44 5.49 27.99 30.67
N ALA A 45 6.33 27.14 30.11
CA ALA A 45 6.16 25.70 30.18
C ALA A 45 7.49 24.96 30.35
N LEU A 46 7.47 23.86 31.09
CA LEU A 46 8.51 22.85 31.13
C LEU A 46 7.95 21.54 30.58
N TYR A 47 8.71 20.87 29.73
CA TYR A 47 8.32 19.61 29.10
C TYR A 47 9.35 18.53 29.38
N GLU A 48 8.88 17.34 29.73
CA GLU A 48 9.74 16.16 29.98
C GLU A 48 9.33 15.03 29.04
N TYR A 49 10.33 14.33 28.50
CA TYR A 49 10.16 13.28 27.50
C TYR A 49 10.75 11.95 27.99
N ASN A 50 10.17 10.84 27.52
CA ASN A 50 10.77 9.52 27.72
C ASN A 50 11.90 9.25 26.70
N PHE A 51 12.52 8.06 26.78
CA PHE A 51 13.61 7.65 25.89
C PHE A 51 13.19 7.50 24.41
N GLU A 52 11.89 7.46 24.12
CA GLU A 52 11.31 7.40 22.77
C GLU A 52 10.89 8.79 22.26
N ASN A 53 11.32 9.86 22.96
CA ASN A 53 10.96 11.26 22.65
C ASN A 53 9.44 11.54 22.73
N LYS A 54 8.70 10.81 23.55
CA LYS A 54 7.28 11.07 23.85
C LYS A 54 7.16 11.98 25.06
N LEU A 55 6.32 13.02 24.95
CA LEU A 55 6.02 13.95 26.04
C LEU A 55 5.32 13.21 27.18
N VAL A 56 5.98 13.04 28.32
CA VAL A 56 5.40 12.35 29.50
C VAL A 56 4.92 13.31 30.57
N LYS A 57 5.40 14.55 30.54
CA LYS A 57 5.01 15.56 31.51
C LYS A 57 5.11 16.98 30.95
N ALA A 58 4.14 17.82 31.30
CA ALA A 58 4.16 19.25 31.02
C ALA A 58 3.81 20.02 32.30
N THR A 59 4.65 20.98 32.70
CA THR A 59 4.34 21.92 33.77
C THR A 59 4.15 23.30 33.16
N VAL A 60 2.89 23.74 33.10
CA VAL A 60 2.50 25.01 32.49
C VAL A 60 2.17 26.02 33.57
N GLN A 61 2.76 27.20 33.48
CA GLN A 61 2.41 28.35 34.30
C GLN A 61 1.59 29.34 33.47
N ASN A 62 0.35 29.55 33.88
CA ASN A 62 -0.55 30.56 33.32
C ASN A 62 -0.92 31.57 34.42
N GLY A 63 -0.25 32.73 34.40
CA GLY A 63 -0.30 33.69 35.50
C GLY A 63 0.23 33.11 36.82
N SER A 64 -0.61 33.11 37.86
CA SER A 64 -0.27 32.54 39.18
C SER A 64 -0.59 31.04 39.30
N LEU A 65 -1.34 30.49 38.35
CA LEU A 65 -1.74 29.10 38.37
C LEU A 65 -0.66 28.25 37.70
N VAL A 66 -0.21 27.20 38.40
CA VAL A 66 0.68 26.18 37.84
C VAL A 66 -0.12 24.90 37.66
N ILE A 67 -0.08 24.35 36.45
CA ILE A 67 -0.76 23.12 36.07
C ILE A 67 0.30 22.12 35.63
N GLU A 68 0.32 20.96 36.26
CA GLU A 68 1.15 19.83 35.89
C GLU A 68 0.28 18.76 35.22
N GLU A 69 0.57 18.44 33.97
CA GLU A 69 -0.02 17.32 33.27
C GLU A 69 1.00 16.21 33.09
N SER A 70 0.57 14.96 33.31
CA SER A 70 1.36 13.76 33.02
C SER A 70 0.59 12.83 32.09
N TYR A 71 1.32 12.17 31.19
CA TYR A 71 0.77 11.33 30.14
C TYR A 71 1.39 9.94 30.17
N THR A 72 0.58 8.92 29.87
CA THR A 72 1.06 7.54 29.67
C THR A 72 0.72 7.06 28.27
N TYR A 73 1.50 6.10 27.76
CA TYR A 73 1.41 5.60 26.40
C TYR A 73 1.39 4.07 26.38
N ASP A 74 0.74 3.50 25.37
CA ASP A 74 0.84 2.07 25.07
C ASP A 74 2.16 1.74 24.32
N TYR A 75 2.36 0.45 24.01
CA TYR A 75 3.54 -0.02 23.29
C TYR A 75 3.65 0.48 21.84
N SER A 76 2.53 0.96 21.27
CA SER A 76 2.48 1.57 19.93
C SER A 76 2.68 3.09 19.99
N GLY A 77 2.85 3.65 21.18
CA GLY A 77 3.05 5.08 21.40
C GLY A 77 1.77 5.91 21.40
N ASN A 78 0.60 5.29 21.55
CA ASN A 78 -0.67 6.00 21.70
C ASN A 78 -0.92 6.39 23.15
N ARG A 79 -1.34 7.63 23.40
CA ARG A 79 -1.69 8.13 24.73
C ARG A 79 -2.85 7.34 25.31
N THR A 80 -2.66 6.78 26.51
CA THR A 80 -3.65 5.94 27.22
C THR A 80 -4.20 6.61 28.47
N SER A 81 -3.50 7.60 29.04
CA SER A 81 -4.06 8.42 30.11
C SER A 81 -3.47 9.83 30.15
N LYS A 82 -4.19 10.72 30.82
CA LYS A 82 -3.76 12.05 31.23
C LYS A 82 -4.14 12.29 32.69
N THR A 83 -3.20 12.77 33.49
CA THR A 83 -3.46 13.26 34.85
C THR A 83 -3.08 14.72 34.93
N THR A 84 -3.99 15.56 35.42
CA THR A 84 -3.80 17.00 35.58
C THR A 84 -3.83 17.35 37.06
N HIS A 85 -2.80 18.02 37.54
CA HIS A 85 -2.69 18.55 38.90
C HIS A 85 -2.53 20.06 38.85
N ARG A 86 -3.46 20.77 39.46
CA ARG A 86 -3.45 22.23 39.52
C ARG A 86 -2.96 22.69 40.89
N SER A 87 -2.23 23.81 40.92
CA SER A 87 -1.70 24.37 42.16
C SER A 87 -2.77 24.89 43.13
N ASP A 88 -4.02 25.02 42.67
CA ASP A 88 -5.20 25.31 43.50
C ASP A 88 -5.81 24.06 44.16
N GLY A 89 -5.21 22.88 43.97
CA GLY A 89 -5.60 21.62 44.59
C GLY A 89 -6.52 20.75 43.73
N VAL A 90 -6.98 21.23 42.58
CA VAL A 90 -7.81 20.42 41.66
C VAL A 90 -6.97 19.35 40.98
N THR A 91 -7.47 18.11 40.98
CA THR A 91 -6.86 16.98 40.26
C THR A 91 -7.88 16.32 39.36
N GLU A 92 -7.52 16.11 38.10
CA GLU A 92 -8.34 15.41 37.11
C GLU A 92 -7.55 14.23 36.53
N TYR A 93 -8.21 13.08 36.38
CA TYR A 93 -7.63 11.91 35.73
C TYR A 93 -8.57 11.43 34.64
N VAL A 94 -8.00 11.19 33.46
CA VAL A 94 -8.70 10.64 32.31
C VAL A 94 -7.90 9.47 31.76
N LYS A 95 -8.55 8.32 31.63
CA LYS A 95 -8.06 7.16 30.88
C LYS A 95 -8.79 7.09 29.55
N TYR A 96 -8.04 6.88 28.48
CA TYR A 96 -8.59 6.76 27.13
C TYR A 96 -8.81 5.28 26.78
N LEU A 97 -10.05 4.94 26.40
CA LEU A 97 -10.33 3.69 25.69
C LEU A 97 -10.12 3.98 24.21
N ASN A 98 -9.03 3.45 23.68
CA ASN A 98 -8.63 3.65 22.30
C ASN A 98 -9.17 2.50 21.42
N ASP A 99 -9.49 2.80 20.16
CA ASP A 99 -9.67 1.76 19.15
C ASP A 99 -8.33 1.14 18.72
N ASN A 100 -8.40 0.07 17.95
CA ASN A 100 -7.21 -0.58 17.35
C ASN A 100 -6.96 -0.09 15.92
N SER A 101 -7.46 1.10 15.55
CA SER A 101 -7.20 1.67 14.24
C SER A 101 -5.78 2.21 14.16
N SER A 102 -5.32 2.41 12.93
CA SER A 102 -4.02 2.99 12.60
C SER A 102 -3.85 4.42 13.10
N LEU A 103 -4.84 5.27 12.84
CA LEU A 103 -4.98 6.58 13.47
C LEU A 103 -5.91 6.44 14.65
N THR A 104 -5.33 5.96 15.75
CA THR A 104 -6.07 5.64 16.96
C THR A 104 -7.05 6.73 17.34
N ASN A 105 -8.31 6.33 17.55
CA ASN A 105 -9.38 7.19 18.02
C ASN A 105 -9.72 6.84 19.46
N VAL A 106 -10.06 7.86 20.25
CA VAL A 106 -10.61 7.66 21.58
C VAL A 106 -12.09 7.31 21.42
N LEU A 107 -12.48 6.12 21.86
CA LEU A 107 -13.86 5.66 21.90
C LEU A 107 -14.57 6.12 23.19
N ALA A 108 -13.82 6.21 24.29
CA ALA A 108 -14.35 6.70 25.56
C ALA A 108 -13.27 7.33 26.45
N GLU A 109 -13.69 8.29 27.27
CA GLU A 109 -12.91 8.82 28.39
C GLU A 109 -13.45 8.23 29.70
N MET A 110 -12.55 7.73 30.54
CA MET A 110 -12.89 7.11 31.82
C MET A 110 -12.20 7.82 32.99
N GLY A 111 -12.93 8.01 34.08
CA GLY A 111 -12.38 8.52 35.34
C GLY A 111 -11.52 7.49 36.08
N SER A 112 -10.97 7.89 37.23
CA SER A 112 -10.08 7.07 38.05
C SER A 112 -10.73 5.80 38.59
N GLU A 113 -12.06 5.80 38.75
CA GLU A 113 -12.85 4.67 39.25
C GLU A 113 -13.44 3.81 38.10
N GLY A 114 -13.07 4.09 36.85
CA GLY A 114 -13.58 3.38 35.67
C GLY A 114 -14.97 3.81 35.20
N SER A 115 -15.55 4.86 35.80
CA SER A 115 -16.76 5.49 35.29
C SER A 115 -16.49 6.15 33.95
N VAL A 116 -17.37 5.95 32.97
CA VAL A 116 -17.26 6.61 31.67
C VAL A 116 -17.74 8.06 31.79
N GLN A 117 -16.87 9.00 31.42
CA GLN A 117 -17.12 10.44 31.40
C GLN A 117 -17.52 10.95 30.03
N ALA A 118 -17.10 10.25 28.97
CA ALA A 118 -17.50 10.55 27.61
C ALA A 118 -17.49 9.31 26.73
N TYR A 119 -18.42 9.26 25.79
CA TYR A 119 -18.38 8.36 24.64
C TYR A 119 -18.21 9.15 23.36
N TYR A 120 -17.53 8.55 22.40
CA TYR A 120 -17.37 9.11 21.06
C TYR A 120 -17.92 8.13 20.03
N THR A 121 -18.80 8.63 19.16
CA THR A 121 -19.27 7.87 18.00
C THR A 121 -18.37 8.17 16.82
N ILE A 122 -17.69 7.15 16.31
CA ILE A 122 -16.76 7.25 15.17
C ILE A 122 -17.38 6.55 13.96
N GLY A 123 -17.40 7.24 12.82
CA GLY A 123 -17.72 6.69 11.51
C GLY A 123 -16.52 6.78 10.57
N ALA A 124 -16.70 7.39 9.40
CA ALA A 124 -15.57 7.83 8.58
C ALA A 124 -14.76 8.93 9.30
N ASP A 125 -15.46 9.79 10.05
CA ASP A 125 -14.92 10.84 10.91
C ASP A 125 -15.55 10.74 12.32
N LEU A 126 -15.10 11.56 13.26
CA LEU A 126 -15.72 11.71 14.58
C LEU A 126 -17.13 12.34 14.42
N ILE A 127 -18.18 11.59 14.74
CA ILE A 127 -19.57 11.99 14.49
C ILE A 127 -20.13 12.79 15.67
N SER A 128 -20.00 12.27 16.88
CA SER A 128 -20.58 12.87 18.07
C SER A 128 -19.80 12.52 19.32
N GLN A 129 -19.98 13.35 20.35
CA GLN A 129 -19.63 13.00 21.73
C GLN A 129 -20.89 12.96 22.59
N GLU A 130 -20.88 12.11 23.60
CA GLU A 130 -21.89 12.09 24.66
C GLU A 130 -21.19 12.29 26.00
N ARG A 131 -21.61 13.29 26.76
CA ARG A 131 -21.10 13.59 28.12
C ARG A 131 -22.27 13.85 29.05
N ASP A 132 -22.32 13.12 30.16
CA ASP A 132 -23.39 13.23 31.16
C ASP A 132 -24.81 13.11 30.54
N GLY A 133 -24.97 12.24 29.53
CA GLY A 133 -26.22 12.03 28.80
C GLY A 133 -26.58 13.12 27.79
N ASN A 134 -25.70 14.09 27.54
CA ASN A 134 -25.89 15.13 26.53
C ASN A 134 -25.07 14.80 25.29
N VAL A 135 -25.74 14.66 24.15
CA VAL A 135 -25.10 14.42 22.85
C VAL A 135 -24.78 15.75 22.16
N SER A 136 -23.55 15.86 21.68
CA SER A 136 -23.07 16.94 20.81
C SER A 136 -22.55 16.34 19.51
N VAL A 137 -23.16 16.75 18.39
CA VAL A 137 -22.79 16.33 17.03
C VAL A 137 -21.77 17.31 16.46
N TYR A 138 -20.68 16.80 15.90
CA TYR A 138 -19.61 17.63 15.34
C TYR A 138 -19.97 18.16 13.94
N LEU A 139 -19.66 19.43 13.71
CA LEU A 139 -19.81 20.11 12.42
C LEU A 139 -18.43 20.51 11.91
N TYR A 140 -18.12 20.14 10.66
CA TYR A 140 -16.79 20.30 10.06
C TYR A 140 -16.77 21.32 8.91
N ASP A 141 -15.62 21.96 8.72
CA ASP A 141 -15.29 22.65 7.46
C ASP A 141 -14.71 21.68 6.41
N GLY A 142 -14.42 22.19 5.22
CA GLY A 142 -13.83 21.39 4.13
C GLY A 142 -12.37 20.96 4.36
N HIS A 143 -11.71 21.50 5.39
CA HIS A 143 -10.37 21.07 5.80
C HIS A 143 -10.43 19.96 6.87
N GLY A 144 -11.61 19.69 7.43
CA GLY A 144 -11.82 18.71 8.50
C GLY A 144 -11.72 19.30 9.91
N SER A 145 -11.70 20.62 10.06
CA SER A 145 -11.72 21.27 11.38
C SER A 145 -13.13 21.35 11.95
N VAL A 146 -13.27 21.13 13.26
CA VAL A 146 -14.56 21.29 13.96
C VAL A 146 -14.92 22.77 14.05
N VAL A 147 -15.90 23.24 13.28
CA VAL A 147 -16.37 24.64 13.29
C VAL A 147 -17.61 24.85 14.17
N GLY A 148 -18.21 23.78 14.66
CA GLY A 148 -19.29 23.88 15.63
C GLY A 148 -19.75 22.55 16.21
N LEU A 149 -20.60 22.65 17.22
CA LEU A 149 -21.33 21.53 17.80
C LEU A 149 -22.83 21.81 17.71
N ALA A 150 -23.60 20.78 17.39
CA ALA A 150 -25.07 20.82 17.44
C ALA A 150 -25.61 19.82 18.45
N ASN A 151 -26.73 20.15 19.09
CA ASN A 151 -27.44 19.20 19.95
C ASN A 151 -28.28 18.20 19.13
N GLU A 152 -28.94 17.25 19.80
CA GLU A 152 -29.79 16.22 19.17
C GLU A 152 -30.96 16.78 18.35
N SER A 153 -31.38 18.02 18.61
CA SER A 153 -32.42 18.71 17.85
C SER A 153 -31.88 19.44 16.61
N GLY A 154 -30.57 19.34 16.33
CA GLY A 154 -29.91 20.01 15.21
C GLY A 154 -29.64 21.50 15.43
N VAL A 155 -29.76 22.00 16.68
CA VAL A 155 -29.46 23.40 17.00
C VAL A 155 -27.98 23.53 17.32
N VAL A 156 -27.30 24.46 16.64
CA VAL A 156 -25.89 24.77 16.88
C VAL A 156 -25.75 25.45 18.25
N THR A 157 -24.99 24.84 19.16
CA THR A 157 -24.74 25.31 20.53
C THR A 157 -23.38 25.97 20.68
N ASP A 158 -22.39 25.51 19.92
CA ASP A 158 -21.02 25.96 19.99
C ASP A 158 -20.50 26.28 18.58
N THR A 159 -19.66 27.30 18.46
CA THR A 159 -19.00 27.65 17.19
C THR A 159 -17.52 27.88 17.43
N TYR A 160 -16.70 27.63 16.42
CA TYR A 160 -15.25 27.82 16.45
C TYR A 160 -14.77 28.40 15.13
N SER A 161 -13.74 29.24 15.19
CA SER A 161 -13.05 29.76 14.03
C SER A 161 -11.54 29.78 14.30
N TYR A 162 -10.77 29.40 13.29
CA TYR A 162 -9.33 29.20 13.41
C TYR A 162 -8.56 30.08 12.42
N ASP A 163 -7.31 30.37 12.74
CA ASP A 163 -6.35 30.77 11.70
C ASP A 163 -5.84 29.55 10.92
N ALA A 164 -4.97 29.79 9.95
CA ALA A 164 -4.43 28.74 9.08
C ALA A 164 -3.65 27.64 9.82
N PHE A 165 -3.11 27.91 11.01
CA PHE A 165 -2.34 26.95 11.81
C PHE A 165 -3.15 26.38 12.98
N GLY A 166 -4.46 26.63 13.04
CA GLY A 166 -5.34 26.09 14.07
C GLY A 166 -5.42 26.91 15.36
N ASN A 167 -4.89 28.14 15.40
CA ASN A 167 -5.10 29.02 16.55
C ASN A 167 -6.57 29.44 16.61
N LEU A 168 -7.21 29.28 17.76
CA LEU A 168 -8.60 29.65 17.95
C LEU A 168 -8.75 31.18 17.97
N LEU A 169 -9.48 31.74 17.00
CA LEU A 169 -9.73 33.18 16.87
C LEU A 169 -10.99 33.62 17.62
N LYS A 170 -12.04 32.80 17.55
CA LYS A 170 -13.32 33.06 18.20
C LYS A 170 -14.03 31.74 18.47
N SER A 171 -14.67 31.65 19.62
CA SER A 171 -15.59 30.57 19.95
C SER A 171 -16.85 31.07 20.67
N THR A 172 -17.90 30.27 20.64
CA THR A 172 -19.10 30.42 21.46
C THR A 172 -19.50 29.09 22.07
N GLY A 173 -20.31 29.12 23.11
CA GLY A 173 -20.75 27.93 23.84
C GLY A 173 -19.81 27.58 24.99
N SER A 174 -20.16 26.53 25.73
CA SER A 174 -19.45 26.09 26.94
C SER A 174 -19.31 24.57 27.00
N THR A 175 -19.62 23.88 25.91
CA THR A 175 -19.56 22.42 25.86
C THR A 175 -18.08 22.01 25.93
N LYS A 176 -17.72 21.14 26.89
CA LYS A 176 -16.37 20.59 26.98
C LYS A 176 -16.07 19.83 25.68
N ASN A 177 -15.05 20.29 24.95
CA ASN A 177 -14.69 19.71 23.66
C ASN A 177 -13.16 19.66 23.50
N CYS A 178 -12.65 18.44 23.38
CA CYS A 178 -11.23 18.17 23.17
C CYS A 178 -10.85 18.09 21.69
N TYR A 179 -11.79 18.03 20.74
CA TYR A 179 -11.52 17.84 19.32
C TYR A 179 -11.81 19.11 18.52
N ARG A 180 -10.79 19.64 17.83
CA ARG A 180 -10.83 21.00 17.26
C ARG A 180 -10.28 21.04 15.82
N TYR A 181 -9.18 21.76 15.60
CA TYR A 181 -8.54 21.91 14.30
C TYR A 181 -8.18 20.54 13.72
N CYS A 182 -8.52 20.32 12.44
CA CYS A 182 -8.41 19.03 11.73
C CYS A 182 -9.06 17.83 12.44
N GLY A 183 -9.99 18.06 13.38
CA GLY A 183 -10.60 16.99 14.17
C GLY A 183 -9.65 16.36 15.18
N GLU A 184 -8.54 17.02 15.51
CA GLU A 184 -7.49 16.47 16.37
C GLU A 184 -7.63 16.91 17.83
N GLN A 185 -7.03 16.14 18.73
CA GLN A 185 -7.18 16.34 20.16
C GLN A 185 -6.35 17.53 20.65
N PHE A 186 -7.02 18.61 21.02
CA PHE A 186 -6.45 19.81 21.62
C PHE A 186 -6.35 19.68 23.13
N ASP A 187 -5.18 20.03 23.67
CA ASP A 187 -4.96 20.12 25.10
C ASP A 187 -4.97 21.59 25.54
N GLU A 188 -6.04 22.01 26.23
CA GLU A 188 -6.21 23.40 26.66
C GLU A 188 -5.16 23.86 27.66
N THR A 189 -4.58 22.95 28.45
CA THR A 189 -3.55 23.31 29.44
C THR A 189 -2.26 23.70 28.73
N THR A 190 -1.83 22.89 27.76
CA THR A 190 -0.55 23.10 27.08
C THR A 190 -0.67 23.98 25.85
N GLY A 191 -1.86 24.10 25.26
CA GLY A 191 -2.08 24.77 23.98
C GLY A 191 -1.63 23.93 22.79
N LEU A 192 -1.43 22.62 22.97
CA LEU A 192 -0.87 21.73 21.96
C LEU A 192 -1.94 20.81 21.37
N TYR A 193 -1.82 20.52 20.08
CA TYR A 193 -2.54 19.40 19.46
C TYR A 193 -1.73 18.11 19.58
N TYR A 194 -2.36 17.07 20.10
CA TYR A 194 -1.81 15.73 20.13
C TYR A 194 -2.07 15.03 18.79
N LEU A 195 -1.02 14.78 18.02
CA LEU A 195 -1.07 14.15 16.71
C LEU A 195 -0.42 12.77 16.75
N ARG A 196 -0.64 12.01 17.84
CA ARG A 196 -0.13 10.63 18.04
C ARG A 196 1.40 10.54 18.11
N ALA A 197 2.10 10.69 17.00
CA ALA A 197 3.55 10.67 16.96
C ALA A 197 4.17 11.85 17.72
N ARG A 198 3.62 13.06 17.51
CA ARG A 198 4.18 14.33 18.00
C ARG A 198 3.08 15.28 18.49
N TYR A 199 3.49 16.34 19.17
CA TYR A 199 2.63 17.45 19.57
C TYR A 199 2.91 18.68 18.71
N MET A 200 1.86 19.31 18.20
CA MET A 200 1.92 20.54 17.39
C MET A 200 1.52 21.75 18.22
N ASP A 201 2.38 22.75 18.23
CA ASP A 201 2.12 24.07 18.81
C ASP A 201 1.57 25.00 17.73
N THR A 202 0.31 25.41 17.87
CA THR A 202 -0.36 26.28 16.89
C THR A 202 0.19 27.70 16.89
N SER A 203 0.70 28.18 18.03
CA SER A 203 1.15 29.56 18.18
C SER A 203 2.36 29.83 17.27
N THR A 204 3.23 28.83 17.17
CA THR A 204 4.41 28.85 16.32
C THR A 204 4.24 28.06 15.01
N GLY A 205 3.18 27.25 14.88
CA GLY A 205 2.87 26.46 13.69
C GLY A 205 3.83 25.29 13.45
N ARG A 206 4.35 24.69 14.52
CA ARG A 206 5.44 23.69 14.45
C ARG A 206 5.26 22.55 15.44
N PHE A 207 5.95 21.45 15.18
CA PHE A 207 6.10 20.39 16.17
C PHE A 207 7.07 20.78 17.29
N ILE A 208 6.81 20.31 18.50
CA ILE A 208 7.70 20.55 19.66
C ILE A 208 8.83 19.52 19.79
N SER A 209 8.75 18.40 19.05
CA SER A 209 9.79 17.39 18.96
C SER A 209 10.26 17.20 17.51
N GLN A 210 11.50 16.74 17.38
CA GLN A 210 12.13 16.52 16.08
C GLN A 210 11.43 15.37 15.33
N ASP A 211 11.26 15.53 14.01
CA ASP A 211 10.86 14.42 13.14
C ASP A 211 11.86 13.25 13.19
N SER A 212 11.37 12.03 13.36
CA SER A 212 12.19 10.82 13.30
C SER A 212 12.61 10.49 11.87
N TYR A 213 11.88 10.98 10.86
CA TYR A 213 12.24 10.82 9.47
C TYR A 213 13.49 11.66 9.14
N ALA A 214 14.52 11.00 8.60
CA ALA A 214 15.78 11.65 8.22
C ALA A 214 15.63 12.67 7.08
N GLY A 215 14.53 12.64 6.33
CA GLY A 215 14.31 13.49 5.16
C GLY A 215 15.07 13.00 3.94
N SER A 216 14.79 13.60 2.78
CA SER A 216 15.44 13.29 1.51
C SER A 216 16.04 14.53 0.88
N ILE A 217 17.21 14.39 0.25
CA ILE A 217 17.82 15.46 -0.56
C ILE A 217 17.01 15.76 -1.83
N SER A 218 16.20 14.80 -2.29
CA SER A 218 15.29 15.00 -3.43
C SER A 218 14.00 15.73 -3.04
N ASP A 219 13.73 15.82 -1.73
CA ASP A 219 12.62 16.59 -1.17
C ASP A 219 13.15 17.52 -0.06
N PRO A 220 13.73 18.68 -0.42
CA PRO A 220 14.43 19.54 0.53
C PRO A 220 13.58 20.00 1.71
N ILE A 221 12.24 20.06 1.58
CA ILE A 221 11.37 20.49 2.68
C ILE A 221 11.34 19.47 3.82
N SER A 222 11.43 18.18 3.53
CA SER A 222 11.53 17.09 4.53
C SER A 222 12.80 17.13 5.39
N LEU A 223 13.81 17.94 4.99
CA LEU A 223 15.00 18.15 5.80
C LEU A 223 14.71 19.06 7.00
N HIS A 224 13.63 19.85 6.98
CA HIS A 224 13.25 20.69 8.10
C HIS A 224 12.40 19.92 9.14
N LYS A 225 13.00 19.60 10.28
CA LYS A 225 12.49 18.61 11.24
C LYS A 225 11.31 19.01 12.12
N TYR A 226 10.83 20.25 12.00
CA TYR A 226 9.78 20.80 12.87
C TYR A 226 8.56 21.34 12.12
N LEU A 227 8.51 21.27 10.79
CA LEU A 227 7.38 21.84 10.04
C LEU A 227 6.12 21.01 10.26
N TYR A 228 5.02 21.68 10.60
CA TYR A 228 3.70 21.12 10.42
C TYR A 228 3.27 21.28 8.97
N ALA A 229 2.73 20.22 8.37
CA ALA A 229 2.08 20.26 7.06
C ALA A 229 2.93 20.94 5.95
N ASN A 230 4.25 20.75 5.97
CA ASN A 230 5.21 21.38 5.05
C ASN A 230 5.04 22.91 4.94
N ALA A 231 4.69 23.56 6.05
CA ALA A 231 4.37 25.00 6.12
C ALA A 231 3.20 25.46 5.23
N ASN A 232 2.35 24.54 4.76
CA ASN A 232 1.13 24.83 4.00
C ASN A 232 -0.10 24.17 4.66
N PRO A 233 -0.46 24.60 5.88
CA PRO A 233 -1.53 23.99 6.67
C PRO A 233 -2.94 24.30 6.13
N VAL A 234 -3.08 25.17 5.12
CA VAL A 234 -4.37 25.41 4.44
C VAL A 234 -4.71 24.25 3.50
N MET A 235 -3.68 23.70 2.83
CA MET A 235 -3.83 22.61 1.87
C MET A 235 -3.62 21.24 2.49
N TYR A 236 -2.85 21.16 3.57
CA TYR A 236 -2.35 19.91 4.12
C TYR A 236 -2.64 19.80 5.61
N SER A 237 -3.00 18.61 6.05
CA SER A 237 -3.12 18.24 7.46
C SER A 237 -2.20 17.04 7.75
N ASP A 238 -1.63 16.97 8.95
CA ASP A 238 -0.88 15.79 9.44
C ASP A 238 -1.55 15.15 10.66
N PRO A 239 -2.52 14.24 10.45
CA PRO A 239 -3.17 13.48 11.53
C PRO A 239 -2.26 12.53 12.31
N SER A 240 -1.18 12.07 11.67
CA SER A 240 -0.28 11.03 12.21
C SER A 240 0.85 11.60 13.06
N GLY A 241 1.15 12.88 12.85
CA GLY A 241 2.35 13.54 13.32
C GLY A 241 3.62 13.08 12.60
N TYR A 242 3.57 12.45 11.42
CA TYR A 242 4.75 12.03 10.64
C TYR A 242 4.80 12.61 9.23
N THR A 243 3.67 12.66 8.52
CA THR A 243 3.59 13.18 7.16
C THR A 243 2.18 13.70 6.91
N SER A 244 2.06 14.67 6.00
CA SER A 244 0.74 15.20 5.67
C SER A 244 -0.05 14.26 4.76
N LEU A 245 -1.37 14.17 4.98
CA LEU A 245 -2.26 13.37 4.14
C LEU A 245 -2.16 13.79 2.66
N GLY A 246 -2.10 15.10 2.40
CA GLY A 246 -2.02 15.61 1.03
C GLY A 246 -0.72 15.24 0.32
N GLU A 247 0.42 15.22 1.02
CA GLU A 247 1.69 14.74 0.46
C GLU A 247 1.55 13.27 0.05
N MET A 248 0.99 12.45 0.94
CA MET A 248 0.81 11.04 0.68
C MET A 248 -0.11 10.76 -0.51
N VAL A 249 -1.20 11.52 -0.64
CA VAL A 249 -2.13 11.45 -1.77
C VAL A 249 -1.50 11.93 -3.07
N CYS A 250 -0.76 13.04 -3.07
CA CYS A 250 -0.12 13.58 -4.26
C CYS A 250 0.95 12.63 -4.81
N VAL A 251 1.73 12.00 -3.94
CA VAL A 251 2.82 11.09 -4.33
C VAL A 251 2.26 9.80 -4.92
N SER A 252 1.29 9.18 -4.25
CA SER A 252 0.64 7.97 -4.76
C SER A 252 -0.09 8.25 -6.07
N ALA A 253 -0.76 9.41 -6.20
CA ALA A 253 -1.41 9.84 -7.43
C ALA A 253 -0.43 10.04 -8.59
N ALA A 254 0.68 10.74 -8.37
CA ALA A 254 1.68 10.99 -9.40
C ALA A 254 2.35 9.70 -9.89
N ILE A 255 2.75 8.83 -8.97
CA ILE A 255 3.39 7.56 -9.30
C ILE A 255 2.41 6.65 -10.04
N SER A 256 1.18 6.56 -9.54
CA SER A 256 0.16 5.74 -10.19
C SER A 256 -0.23 6.26 -11.57
N GLY A 257 -0.30 7.59 -11.74
CA GLY A 257 -0.47 8.24 -13.03
C GLY A 257 0.62 7.84 -14.01
N ILE A 258 1.89 8.00 -13.64
CA ILE A 258 3.02 7.65 -14.52
C ILE A 258 2.99 6.15 -14.87
N CYS A 259 2.76 5.27 -13.89
CA CYS A 259 2.75 3.83 -14.13
C CYS A 259 1.61 3.40 -15.05
N MET A 260 0.38 3.88 -14.82
CA MET A 260 -0.76 3.53 -15.68
C MET A 260 -0.62 4.13 -17.08
N ALA A 261 -0.01 5.30 -17.23
CA ALA A 261 0.37 5.84 -18.53
C ALA A 261 1.33 4.90 -19.27
N THR A 262 2.34 4.35 -18.59
CA THR A 262 3.27 3.39 -19.20
C THR A 262 2.62 2.04 -19.53
N ILE A 263 1.71 1.55 -18.68
CA ILE A 263 0.97 0.30 -18.93
C ILE A 263 0.06 0.45 -20.14
N ASN A 264 -0.72 1.53 -20.22
CA ASN A 264 -1.61 1.77 -21.37
C ASN A 264 -0.81 1.99 -22.66
N ALA A 265 0.35 2.66 -22.59
CA ALA A 265 1.26 2.79 -23.73
C ALA A 265 1.78 1.41 -24.19
N ALA A 266 2.17 0.54 -23.26
CA ALA A 266 2.63 -0.81 -23.57
C ALA A 266 1.50 -1.68 -24.15
N ALA A 267 0.30 -1.62 -23.57
CA ALA A 267 -0.88 -2.35 -24.07
C ALA A 267 -1.29 -1.90 -25.48
N TYR A 268 -1.21 -0.59 -25.76
CA TYR A 268 -1.44 -0.07 -27.11
C TYR A 268 -0.44 -0.66 -28.12
N LEU A 269 0.85 -0.70 -27.77
CA LEU A 269 1.91 -1.25 -28.64
C LEU A 269 1.79 -2.76 -28.83
N ASP A 270 1.39 -3.49 -27.79
CA ASP A 270 1.19 -4.96 -27.82
C ASP A 270 -0.02 -5.36 -28.70
N GLY A 271 -1.04 -4.51 -28.75
CA GLY A 271 -2.22 -4.71 -29.61
C GLY A 271 -1.99 -4.46 -31.11
N LEU A 272 -0.80 -4.02 -31.53
CA LEU A 272 -0.50 -3.77 -32.94
C LEU A 272 -0.20 -5.08 -33.67
N VAL A 273 -0.92 -5.34 -34.76
CA VAL A 273 -0.66 -6.50 -35.63
C VAL A 273 0.52 -6.22 -36.58
N SER A 274 0.71 -4.95 -36.97
CA SER A 274 1.80 -4.47 -37.79
C SER A 274 2.27 -3.08 -37.36
N ILE A 275 3.54 -2.75 -37.64
CA ILE A 275 4.11 -1.42 -37.38
C ILE A 275 3.36 -0.30 -38.13
N ASN A 276 2.70 -0.63 -39.25
CA ASN A 276 1.91 0.32 -40.02
C ASN A 276 0.57 0.67 -39.36
N ASP A 277 0.14 -0.08 -38.35
CA ASP A 277 -1.10 0.17 -37.60
C ASP A 277 -0.90 1.22 -36.49
N PHE A 278 0.33 1.69 -36.28
CA PHE A 278 0.65 2.69 -35.27
C PHE A 278 0.04 4.05 -35.61
N ASN A 279 -0.79 4.58 -34.70
CA ASN A 279 -1.36 5.91 -34.75
C ASN A 279 -0.90 6.74 -33.55
N ILE A 280 -0.19 7.83 -33.83
CA ILE A 280 0.39 8.71 -32.80
C ILE A 280 -0.66 9.40 -31.92
N TRP A 281 -1.86 9.67 -32.45
CA TRP A 281 -2.94 10.28 -31.69
C TRP A 281 -3.59 9.30 -30.72
N ASP A 282 -3.81 8.06 -31.17
CA ASP A 282 -4.37 7.01 -30.32
C ASP A 282 -3.37 6.59 -29.24
N PHE A 283 -2.08 6.52 -29.58
CA PHE A 283 -1.01 6.33 -28.60
C PHE A 283 -0.95 7.46 -27.56
N GLY A 284 -1.08 8.71 -28.00
CA GLY A 284 -1.14 9.87 -27.11
C GLY A 284 -2.35 9.83 -26.17
N ASN A 285 -3.52 9.43 -26.68
CA ASN A 285 -4.73 9.26 -25.88
C ASN A 285 -4.58 8.14 -24.85
N ALA A 286 -4.01 6.99 -25.24
CA ALA A 286 -3.75 5.87 -24.33
C ALA A 286 -2.87 6.28 -23.14
N ILE A 287 -1.84 7.09 -23.39
CA ILE A 287 -0.96 7.66 -22.34
C ILE A 287 -1.76 8.59 -21.41
N ILE A 288 -2.56 9.51 -21.96
CA ILE A 288 -3.32 10.50 -21.17
C ILE A 288 -4.40 9.81 -20.34
N GLU A 289 -5.16 8.88 -20.92
CA GLU A 289 -6.19 8.11 -20.22
C GLU A 289 -5.57 7.24 -19.12
N GLY A 290 -4.43 6.60 -19.41
CA GLY A 290 -3.67 5.86 -18.41
C GLY A 290 -3.21 6.76 -17.27
N PHE A 291 -2.68 7.95 -17.58
CA PHE A 291 -2.26 8.91 -16.57
C PHE A 291 -3.42 9.35 -15.67
N LEU A 292 -4.56 9.75 -16.25
CA LEU A 292 -5.71 10.22 -15.49
C LEU A 292 -6.33 9.11 -14.62
N ALA A 293 -6.49 7.90 -15.18
CA ALA A 293 -6.96 6.75 -14.42
C ALA A 293 -5.99 6.40 -13.27
N GLY A 294 -4.69 6.43 -13.55
CA GLY A 294 -3.65 6.22 -12.56
C GLY A 294 -3.68 7.26 -11.44
N VAL A 295 -3.85 8.55 -11.75
CA VAL A 295 -3.98 9.62 -10.75
C VAL A 295 -5.13 9.35 -9.80
N CYS A 296 -6.30 8.97 -10.31
CA CYS A 296 -7.48 8.65 -9.48
C CYS A 296 -7.24 7.45 -8.55
N ILE A 297 -6.70 6.35 -9.10
CA ILE A 297 -6.39 5.13 -8.33
C ILE A 297 -5.32 5.42 -7.27
N GLY A 298 -4.28 6.16 -7.66
CA GLY A 298 -3.20 6.54 -6.78
C GLY A 298 -3.66 7.44 -5.65
N ALA A 299 -4.50 8.44 -5.92
CA ALA A 299 -5.05 9.31 -4.88
C ALA A 299 -5.81 8.49 -3.82
N LEU A 300 -6.68 7.57 -4.25
CA LEU A 300 -7.39 6.67 -3.34
C LEU A 300 -6.42 5.79 -2.54
N PHE A 301 -5.39 5.24 -3.18
CA PHE A 301 -4.38 4.41 -2.51
C PHE A 301 -3.53 5.20 -1.51
N GLY A 302 -3.25 6.47 -1.77
CA GLY A 302 -2.57 7.38 -0.84
C GLY A 302 -3.41 7.64 0.40
N ILE A 303 -4.72 7.86 0.24
CA ILE A 303 -5.64 7.96 1.37
C ILE A 303 -5.58 6.64 2.17
N VAL A 304 -5.85 5.50 1.53
CA VAL A 304 -5.90 4.19 2.20
C VAL A 304 -4.59 3.84 2.88
N SER A 305 -3.46 4.07 2.21
CA SER A 305 -2.15 3.73 2.75
C SER A 305 -1.77 4.62 3.94
N PHE A 306 -2.25 5.86 4.00
CA PHE A 306 -1.97 6.79 5.11
C PHE A 306 -2.60 6.22 6.39
N TYR A 307 -3.83 5.73 6.24
CA TYR A 307 -4.52 4.96 7.27
C TYR A 307 -4.02 3.50 7.38
N ALA A 308 -3.08 2.99 6.59
CA ALA A 308 -2.55 1.63 6.75
C ALA A 308 -1.17 1.58 7.41
N MET A 309 -0.38 2.65 7.27
CA MET A 309 1.01 2.77 7.70
C MET A 309 1.24 2.74 9.21
N ALA A 310 0.20 2.94 10.02
CA ALA A 310 0.29 2.92 11.47
C ALA A 310 -0.15 1.59 12.11
N ILE A 311 -0.21 0.48 11.32
CA ILE A 311 -0.52 -0.87 11.84
C ILE A 311 0.74 -1.76 11.85
N PRO A 312 1.36 -2.05 13.01
CA PRO A 312 2.57 -2.86 13.12
C PRO A 312 2.41 -4.30 12.59
N ILE A 313 1.18 -4.84 12.62
CA ILE A 313 0.84 -6.22 12.22
C ILE A 313 0.57 -6.35 10.70
N VAL A 314 0.23 -5.25 10.03
CA VAL A 314 0.02 -5.24 8.57
C VAL A 314 1.35 -5.39 7.85
N TYR A 315 2.44 -4.92 8.46
CA TYR A 315 3.79 -4.97 7.93
C TYR A 315 4.28 -6.38 7.54
N PRO A 316 4.21 -7.40 8.43
CA PRO A 316 4.64 -8.74 8.10
C PRO A 316 3.58 -9.50 7.29
N ALA A 317 2.30 -9.15 7.44
CA ALA A 317 1.19 -9.76 6.72
C ALA A 317 1.19 -9.38 5.23
N LEU A 318 1.34 -8.09 4.90
CA LEU A 318 1.53 -7.62 3.52
C LEU A 318 2.82 -8.22 2.94
N ALA A 319 3.93 -8.20 3.68
CA ALA A 319 5.18 -8.83 3.24
C ALA A 319 4.97 -10.31 2.88
N SER A 320 4.18 -11.04 3.65
CA SER A 320 3.91 -12.47 3.45
C SER A 320 2.97 -12.72 2.26
N VAL A 321 1.89 -11.95 2.14
CA VAL A 321 0.93 -12.03 1.03
C VAL A 321 1.62 -11.66 -0.30
N PHE A 322 2.44 -10.62 -0.31
CA PHE A 322 3.16 -10.18 -1.52
C PHE A 322 4.32 -11.08 -1.90
N LYS A 323 4.96 -11.75 -0.92
CA LYS A 323 5.95 -12.81 -1.20
C LYS A 323 5.29 -14.01 -1.89
N VAL A 324 4.06 -14.37 -1.52
CA VAL A 324 3.31 -15.45 -2.18
C VAL A 324 2.86 -15.03 -3.59
N LEU A 325 2.35 -13.81 -3.78
CA LEU A 325 1.89 -13.31 -5.09
C LEU A 325 3.03 -13.10 -6.11
N SER A 326 4.22 -12.70 -5.66
CA SER A 326 5.39 -12.51 -6.54
C SER A 326 6.06 -13.83 -6.94
N ILE A 327 6.07 -14.84 -6.04
CA ILE A 327 6.52 -16.20 -6.38
C ILE A 327 5.55 -16.84 -7.38
N ALA A 328 4.25 -16.57 -7.27
CA ALA A 328 3.25 -17.06 -8.20
C ALA A 328 3.28 -16.38 -9.60
N SER A 329 3.86 -15.19 -9.72
CA SER A 329 3.87 -14.40 -10.97
C SER A 329 5.24 -14.29 -11.65
N GLY A 330 6.34 -14.71 -11.02
CA GLY A 330 7.68 -14.74 -11.63
C GLY A 330 8.38 -13.38 -11.78
N ILE A 331 7.81 -12.29 -11.25
CA ILE A 331 8.33 -10.92 -11.46
C ILE A 331 9.19 -10.49 -10.27
N VAL A 332 10.51 -10.64 -10.41
CA VAL A 332 11.52 -10.22 -9.43
C VAL A 332 11.43 -8.71 -9.10
N GLY A 333 11.04 -7.87 -10.06
CA GLY A 333 10.92 -6.41 -9.88
C GLY A 333 9.77 -5.96 -8.97
N THR A 334 8.63 -6.66 -9.02
CA THR A 334 7.46 -6.43 -8.14
C THR A 334 7.83 -6.76 -6.69
N PHE A 335 8.51 -7.89 -6.50
CA PHE A 335 8.98 -8.32 -5.18
C PHE A 335 9.98 -7.33 -4.58
N ILE A 336 10.98 -6.90 -5.35
CA ILE A 336 11.98 -5.92 -4.90
C ILE A 336 11.31 -4.59 -4.52
N SER A 337 10.39 -4.09 -5.34
CA SER A 337 9.68 -2.83 -5.06
C SER A 337 8.84 -2.94 -3.78
N LEU A 338 8.05 -4.01 -3.62
CA LEU A 338 7.25 -4.21 -2.40
C LEU A 338 8.12 -4.38 -1.15
N CYS A 339 9.20 -5.15 -1.23
CA CYS A 339 10.14 -5.31 -0.13
C CYS A 339 10.84 -4.00 0.24
N GLN A 340 11.21 -3.17 -0.75
CA GLN A 340 11.82 -1.87 -0.48
C GLN A 340 10.81 -0.92 0.18
N GLY A 341 9.54 -0.95 -0.23
CA GLY A 341 8.49 -0.21 0.47
C GLY A 341 8.35 -0.62 1.95
N ILE A 342 8.46 -1.92 2.20
CA ILE A 342 8.51 -2.57 3.53
C ILE A 342 9.89 -2.42 4.21
N VAL A 343 10.84 -1.68 3.64
CA VAL A 343 12.04 -1.24 4.38
C VAL A 343 11.88 0.23 4.74
N GLU A 344 11.41 1.03 3.78
CA GLU A 344 11.21 2.47 3.97
C GLU A 344 10.13 2.76 5.03
N LEU A 345 9.04 1.97 5.11
CA LEU A 345 8.03 2.17 6.16
C LEU A 345 8.61 1.96 7.57
N LYS A 346 9.65 1.13 7.72
CA LYS A 346 10.30 0.80 9.00
C LYS A 346 11.25 1.91 9.41
N ASN A 347 11.80 2.60 8.42
CA ASN A 347 12.65 3.77 8.60
C ASN A 347 11.82 5.06 8.73
N HIS A 348 10.49 4.98 8.88
CA HIS A 348 9.57 6.12 8.90
C HIS A 348 9.67 7.01 7.65
N ASN A 349 10.18 6.47 6.53
CA ASN A 349 10.23 7.13 5.24
C ASN A 349 8.94 6.83 4.46
N TYR A 350 7.84 7.37 4.97
CA TYR A 350 6.50 7.08 4.48
C TYR A 350 6.34 7.48 3.00
N PHE A 351 6.92 8.59 2.57
CA PHE A 351 6.97 9.01 1.17
C PHE A 351 7.51 7.90 0.25
N THR A 352 8.71 7.41 0.54
CA THR A 352 9.42 6.45 -0.32
C THR A 352 8.79 5.06 -0.21
N ALA A 353 8.26 4.73 0.96
CA ALA A 353 7.47 3.54 1.18
C ALA A 353 6.27 3.43 0.25
N VAL A 354 5.46 4.49 0.17
CA VAL A 354 4.26 4.53 -0.68
C VAL A 354 4.63 4.41 -2.14
N ALA A 355 5.69 5.11 -2.55
CA ALA A 355 6.19 5.03 -3.90
C ALA A 355 6.46 3.59 -4.34
N PHE A 356 7.23 2.87 -3.52
CA PHE A 356 7.59 1.49 -3.76
C PHE A 356 6.41 0.52 -3.66
N LEU A 357 5.47 0.76 -2.74
CA LEU A 357 4.25 -0.05 -2.60
C LEU A 357 3.26 0.16 -3.76
N CYS A 358 3.09 1.41 -4.22
CA CYS A 358 2.31 1.74 -5.41
C CYS A 358 2.91 1.07 -6.66
N LEU A 359 4.21 1.19 -6.89
CA LEU A 359 4.91 0.53 -8.00
C LEU A 359 4.68 -0.99 -7.99
N GLY A 360 4.76 -1.60 -6.81
CA GLY A 360 4.48 -3.02 -6.61
C GLY A 360 3.03 -3.42 -6.92
N MET A 361 2.05 -2.72 -6.36
CA MET A 361 0.62 -2.97 -6.58
C MET A 361 0.21 -2.79 -8.05
N ILE A 362 0.79 -1.79 -8.73
CA ILE A 362 0.47 -1.50 -10.13
C ILE A 362 1.05 -2.56 -11.06
N SER A 363 2.25 -3.06 -10.79
CA SER A 363 2.78 -4.22 -11.54
C SER A 363 1.91 -5.47 -11.36
N LEU A 364 1.26 -5.61 -10.20
CA LEU A 364 0.29 -6.68 -9.93
C LEU A 364 -1.03 -6.48 -10.69
N LEU A 365 -1.51 -5.23 -10.77
CA LEU A 365 -2.71 -4.85 -11.53
C LEU A 365 -2.49 -4.95 -13.04
N ALA A 366 -1.30 -4.62 -13.55
CA ALA A 366 -0.92 -4.81 -14.94
C ALA A 366 -0.94 -6.29 -15.34
N LEU A 367 -0.51 -7.17 -14.44
CA LEU A 367 -0.59 -8.62 -14.63
C LEU A 367 -2.05 -9.10 -14.64
N ALA A 368 -2.87 -8.60 -13.71
CA ALA A 368 -4.31 -8.91 -13.69
C ALA A 368 -5.04 -8.38 -14.94
N ALA A 369 -4.63 -7.22 -15.46
CA ALA A 369 -5.13 -6.66 -16.70
C ALA A 369 -4.66 -7.45 -17.93
N GLY A 370 -3.43 -8.00 -17.94
CA GLY A 370 -2.96 -8.93 -18.97
C GLY A 370 -3.69 -10.28 -18.95
N LEU A 371 -4.09 -10.77 -17.77
CA LEU A 371 -4.98 -11.92 -17.60
C LEU A 371 -6.41 -11.59 -18.05
N CYS A 372 -6.88 -10.37 -17.81
CA CYS A 372 -8.21 -9.91 -18.25
C CYS A 372 -8.29 -9.58 -19.75
N SER A 373 -7.23 -9.07 -20.38
CA SER A 373 -7.17 -8.87 -21.83
C SER A 373 -7.14 -10.20 -22.58
N ALA A 374 -6.55 -11.25 -21.99
CA ALA A 374 -6.69 -12.62 -22.46
C ALA A 374 -8.14 -13.16 -22.35
N SER A 375 -8.95 -12.63 -21.41
CA SER A 375 -10.35 -13.05 -21.21
C SER A 375 -11.39 -12.25 -22.02
N ASN A 376 -11.05 -11.06 -22.52
CA ASN A 376 -12.00 -10.14 -23.18
C ASN A 376 -11.70 -9.87 -24.66
N TYR A 377 -10.82 -10.64 -25.31
CA TYR A 377 -10.85 -10.71 -26.78
C TYR A 377 -12.10 -11.47 -27.20
N GLY A 378 -13.10 -10.68 -27.58
CA GLY A 378 -14.44 -11.13 -27.89
C GLY A 378 -14.47 -12.29 -28.89
N ALA A 379 -15.36 -13.22 -28.57
CA ALA A 379 -15.92 -14.17 -29.49
C ALA A 379 -16.24 -13.54 -30.85
N THR A 380 -15.42 -13.88 -31.85
CA THR A 380 -15.88 -14.06 -33.23
C THR A 380 -15.25 -15.35 -33.74
N GLU A 381 -16.11 -16.18 -34.31
CA GLU A 381 -15.88 -17.58 -34.64
C GLU A 381 -14.74 -17.80 -35.64
N SER A 382 -13.82 -18.69 -35.28
CA SER A 382 -13.25 -19.78 -36.11
C SER A 382 -11.90 -20.22 -35.52
N SER A 383 -11.87 -20.75 -34.30
CA SER A 383 -10.65 -21.43 -33.82
C SER A 383 -10.56 -22.80 -34.48
N SER A 384 -9.62 -23.00 -35.40
CA SER A 384 -9.34 -24.31 -35.98
C SER A 384 -8.68 -25.19 -34.92
N SER A 385 -9.50 -25.89 -34.14
CA SER A 385 -9.01 -26.93 -33.22
C SER A 385 -8.44 -28.08 -34.03
N THR A 386 -7.18 -28.44 -33.77
CA THR A 386 -6.50 -29.54 -34.46
C THR A 386 -6.52 -30.78 -33.58
N SER A 387 -6.94 -31.92 -34.15
CA SER A 387 -6.93 -33.22 -33.46
C SER A 387 -5.55 -33.85 -33.51
N PHE A 388 -5.14 -34.45 -32.39
CA PHE A 388 -3.92 -35.22 -32.22
C PHE A 388 -4.22 -36.56 -31.53
N TYR A 389 -3.34 -37.52 -31.74
CA TYR A 389 -3.48 -38.89 -31.23
C TYR A 389 -2.29 -39.22 -30.33
N THR A 390 -2.53 -39.50 -29.05
CA THR A 390 -1.51 -39.94 -28.09
C THR A 390 -1.65 -41.42 -27.77
N VAL A 391 -0.57 -42.10 -27.41
CA VAL A 391 -0.58 -43.51 -27.01
C VAL A 391 -0.31 -43.63 -25.52
N GLN A 392 -1.27 -44.16 -24.78
CA GLN A 392 -1.30 -44.17 -23.31
C GLN A 392 -1.43 -45.59 -22.76
N SER A 393 -1.25 -45.85 -21.45
CA SER A 393 -1.50 -47.15 -20.74
C SER A 393 -2.89 -47.20 -20.10
N GLU A 394 -3.53 -48.37 -19.86
CA GLU A 394 -4.98 -48.49 -19.49
C GLU A 394 -5.44 -47.50 -18.43
N ALA A 395 -4.62 -47.37 -17.38
CA ALA A 395 -4.84 -46.43 -16.29
C ALA A 395 -4.77 -44.95 -16.70
N ASP A 396 -3.93 -44.59 -17.67
CA ASP A 396 -3.68 -43.21 -18.10
C ASP A 396 -4.79 -42.65 -19.00
N GLU A 397 -5.39 -43.44 -19.89
CA GLU A 397 -6.57 -42.98 -20.68
C GLU A 397 -7.76 -42.76 -19.77
N PHE A 398 -8.05 -43.70 -18.87
CA PHE A 398 -9.14 -43.54 -17.93
C PHE A 398 -8.94 -42.26 -17.11
N ARG A 399 -7.70 -41.95 -16.72
CA ARG A 399 -7.37 -40.73 -16.00
C ARG A 399 -7.52 -39.48 -16.88
N LEU A 400 -7.01 -39.50 -18.11
CA LEU A 400 -7.09 -38.41 -19.09
C LEU A 400 -8.54 -38.04 -19.43
N LEU A 401 -9.38 -39.03 -19.73
CA LEU A 401 -10.79 -38.84 -20.06
C LEU A 401 -11.62 -38.32 -18.87
N ASN A 402 -11.14 -38.51 -17.63
CA ASN A 402 -11.78 -38.01 -16.42
C ASN A 402 -11.10 -36.75 -15.85
N GLY A 403 -10.28 -36.04 -16.64
CA GLY A 403 -9.66 -34.78 -16.25
C GLY A 403 -8.47 -34.89 -15.28
N GLY A 404 -7.93 -36.09 -15.07
CA GLY A 404 -6.73 -36.32 -14.26
C GLY A 404 -5.44 -36.11 -15.05
N THR A 405 -4.35 -35.74 -14.38
CA THR A 405 -3.06 -35.38 -15.02
C THR A 405 -2.30 -36.59 -15.58
N PRO A 406 -1.72 -36.53 -16.80
CA PRO A 406 -1.00 -37.65 -17.42
C PRO A 406 0.51 -37.53 -17.22
N TRP A 407 1.16 -38.26 -16.30
CA TRP A 407 2.62 -38.34 -16.33
C TRP A 407 3.07 -39.80 -16.43
N PRO A 408 4.11 -40.11 -17.22
CA PRO A 408 4.62 -41.47 -17.31
C PRO A 408 5.30 -41.86 -15.99
N THR A 409 5.05 -43.10 -15.58
CA THR A 409 5.68 -43.79 -14.45
C THR A 409 7.13 -44.22 -14.72
N GLU A 410 7.76 -43.85 -15.84
CA GLU A 410 9.15 -44.24 -16.15
C GLU A 410 9.94 -43.18 -16.96
N ASP A 411 11.19 -42.95 -16.57
CA ASP A 411 12.14 -41.99 -17.17
C ASP A 411 12.42 -42.20 -18.67
N SER A 412 12.14 -43.39 -19.20
CA SER A 412 12.37 -43.73 -20.61
C SER A 412 11.35 -43.15 -21.59
N ARG A 413 10.20 -42.64 -21.10
CA ARG A 413 9.08 -42.15 -21.94
C ARG A 413 8.98 -40.62 -22.03
N ALA A 414 9.75 -39.87 -21.24
CA ALA A 414 9.66 -38.39 -21.11
C ALA A 414 10.92 -37.66 -21.62
N ALA A 415 11.30 -37.91 -22.88
CA ALA A 415 12.57 -37.43 -23.44
C ALA A 415 12.71 -35.90 -23.42
N LEU A 416 11.63 -35.14 -23.59
CA LEU A 416 11.55 -33.68 -23.59
C LEU A 416 10.86 -33.11 -22.34
N GLY A 417 10.62 -33.94 -21.32
CA GLY A 417 9.98 -33.52 -20.07
C GLY A 417 8.56 -34.05 -19.90
N GLU A 418 7.93 -33.54 -18.85
CA GLU A 418 6.57 -33.89 -18.43
C GLU A 418 5.55 -33.26 -19.39
N GLY A 419 4.83 -34.11 -20.13
CA GLY A 419 3.94 -33.68 -21.19
C GLY A 419 3.30 -34.84 -21.94
N VAL A 420 2.44 -34.49 -22.90
CA VAL A 420 1.75 -35.43 -23.78
C VAL A 420 2.49 -35.50 -25.11
N TYR A 421 2.87 -36.71 -25.51
CA TYR A 421 3.48 -36.98 -26.82
C TYR A 421 2.40 -37.53 -27.75
N ALA A 422 2.27 -36.95 -28.94
CA ALA A 422 1.17 -37.22 -29.84
C ALA A 422 1.57 -37.09 -31.32
N TRP A 423 0.70 -37.59 -32.20
CA TRP A 423 0.86 -37.55 -33.64
C TRP A 423 -0.34 -36.86 -34.29
N GLU A 424 -0.11 -36.16 -35.42
CA GLU A 424 -1.17 -35.50 -36.19
C GLU A 424 -2.15 -36.51 -36.80
N THR A 425 -1.66 -37.71 -37.17
CA THR A 425 -2.51 -38.75 -37.78
C THR A 425 -2.60 -40.01 -36.93
N ARG A 426 -3.80 -40.62 -36.91
CA ARG A 426 -4.03 -41.91 -36.23
C ARG A 426 -3.11 -43.01 -36.76
N ALA A 427 -2.81 -43.01 -38.05
CA ALA A 427 -1.92 -43.99 -38.67
C ALA A 427 -0.49 -43.93 -38.13
N GLU A 428 0.02 -42.75 -37.79
CA GLU A 428 1.34 -42.59 -37.16
C GLU A 428 1.33 -43.05 -35.71
N ALA A 429 0.27 -42.71 -34.95
CA ALA A 429 0.07 -43.24 -33.60
C ALA A 429 -0.04 -44.79 -33.58
N GLU A 430 -0.69 -45.39 -34.59
CA GLU A 430 -0.76 -46.85 -34.74
C GLU A 430 0.61 -47.48 -35.00
N LYS A 431 1.48 -46.84 -35.80
CA LYS A 431 2.87 -47.30 -35.99
C LYS A 431 3.65 -47.29 -34.67
N TYR A 432 3.52 -46.23 -33.87
CA TYR A 432 4.15 -46.17 -32.56
C TYR A 432 3.58 -47.23 -31.61
N LEU A 433 2.26 -47.40 -31.58
CA LEU A 433 1.59 -48.43 -30.77
C LEU A 433 2.14 -49.84 -31.07
N GLN A 434 2.30 -50.21 -32.35
CA GLN A 434 2.87 -51.50 -32.74
C GLN A 434 4.31 -51.70 -32.24
N SER A 435 5.09 -50.63 -32.10
CA SER A 435 6.46 -50.70 -31.57
C SER A 435 6.51 -51.01 -30.07
N ILE A 436 5.46 -50.62 -29.32
CA ILE A 436 5.42 -50.76 -27.86
C ILE A 436 4.46 -51.85 -27.36
N ILE A 437 3.53 -52.35 -28.20
CA ILE A 437 2.46 -53.28 -27.76
C ILE A 437 3.00 -54.59 -27.16
N LYS A 438 4.20 -55.02 -27.57
CA LYS A 438 4.87 -56.19 -26.96
C LYS A 438 5.40 -55.93 -25.55
N ARG A 439 5.72 -54.66 -25.24
CA ARG A 439 6.23 -54.20 -23.93
C ARG A 439 5.10 -53.72 -23.03
N ASP A 440 4.06 -53.14 -23.60
CA ASP A 440 2.88 -52.60 -22.91
C ASP A 440 1.60 -53.06 -23.64
N PRO A 441 1.11 -54.28 -23.32
CA PRO A 441 -0.09 -54.83 -23.96
C PRO A 441 -1.36 -54.02 -23.69
N SER A 442 -1.32 -53.16 -22.68
CA SER A 442 -2.43 -52.30 -22.26
C SER A 442 -2.51 -51.01 -23.07
N ALA A 443 -1.54 -50.73 -23.95
CA ALA A 443 -1.46 -49.46 -24.64
C ALA A 443 -2.60 -49.28 -25.66
N ARG A 444 -3.19 -48.08 -25.71
CA ARG A 444 -4.16 -47.69 -26.76
C ARG A 444 -4.04 -46.20 -27.11
N ILE A 445 -4.68 -45.84 -28.21
CA ILE A 445 -4.68 -44.49 -28.78
C ILE A 445 -5.84 -43.69 -28.18
N VAL A 446 -5.52 -42.50 -27.70
CA VAL A 446 -6.47 -41.51 -27.18
C VAL A 446 -6.41 -40.28 -28.09
N GLU A 447 -7.57 -39.77 -28.50
CA GLU A 447 -7.66 -38.54 -29.29
C GLU A 447 -7.79 -37.34 -28.35
N PHE A 448 -7.14 -36.22 -28.70
CA PHE A 448 -7.44 -34.94 -28.10
C PHE A 448 -7.39 -33.83 -29.14
N SER A 449 -7.99 -32.69 -28.81
CA SER A 449 -7.98 -31.52 -29.68
C SER A 449 -7.49 -30.29 -28.93
N VAL A 450 -6.71 -29.44 -29.59
CA VAL A 450 -6.08 -28.25 -29.02
C VAL A 450 -5.99 -27.13 -30.07
N ASN A 451 -6.07 -25.88 -29.62
CA ASN A 451 -5.75 -24.72 -30.45
C ASN A 451 -4.26 -24.36 -30.30
N LEU A 452 -3.54 -24.34 -31.42
CA LEU A 452 -2.10 -24.05 -31.44
C LEU A 452 -1.76 -22.55 -31.47
N ASP A 453 -2.71 -21.68 -31.83
CA ASP A 453 -2.45 -20.27 -32.17
C ASP A 453 -1.83 -19.46 -31.02
N ASN A 454 -2.08 -19.87 -29.77
CA ASN A 454 -1.60 -19.20 -28.56
C ASN A 454 -0.54 -19.99 -27.80
N LEU A 455 0.01 -21.06 -28.40
CA LEU A 455 1.03 -21.89 -27.75
C LEU A 455 2.43 -21.44 -28.15
N LYS A 456 3.33 -21.30 -27.18
CA LYS A 456 4.75 -21.07 -27.46
C LYS A 456 5.36 -22.32 -28.09
N SER A 457 5.40 -22.33 -29.42
CA SER A 457 5.74 -23.50 -30.23
C SER A 457 7.16 -23.43 -30.80
N LEU A 458 7.84 -24.58 -30.91
CA LEU A 458 9.10 -24.70 -31.64
C LEU A 458 9.11 -25.98 -32.48
N ASN A 459 9.38 -25.84 -33.77
CA ASN A 459 9.72 -26.96 -34.64
C ASN A 459 11.24 -27.19 -34.58
N ILE A 460 11.64 -28.28 -33.92
CA ILE A 460 13.04 -28.64 -33.69
C ILE A 460 13.73 -28.94 -35.04
N ASP A 461 13.03 -29.60 -35.95
CA ASP A 461 13.59 -29.98 -37.26
C ASP A 461 13.82 -28.78 -38.19
N ALA A 462 13.23 -27.62 -37.87
CA ALA A 462 13.46 -26.38 -38.59
C ALA A 462 14.78 -25.68 -38.17
N LEU A 463 15.44 -26.16 -37.10
CA LEU A 463 16.71 -25.61 -36.63
C LEU A 463 17.91 -26.18 -37.41
N PRO A 464 19.02 -25.44 -37.52
CA PRO A 464 20.30 -25.99 -37.98
C PRO A 464 20.75 -27.20 -37.14
N GLN A 465 21.41 -28.19 -37.76
CA GLN A 465 21.79 -29.44 -37.08
C GLN A 465 22.61 -29.23 -35.81
N ASP A 466 23.52 -28.26 -35.79
CA ASP A 466 24.31 -27.89 -34.61
C ASP A 466 23.43 -27.36 -33.47
N GLN A 467 22.35 -26.63 -33.78
CA GLN A 467 21.40 -26.14 -32.80
C GLN A 467 20.49 -27.25 -32.28
N ILE A 468 20.12 -28.22 -33.13
CA ILE A 468 19.39 -29.43 -32.71
C ILE A 468 20.22 -30.21 -31.69
N ASP A 469 21.50 -30.46 -32.00
CA ASP A 469 22.40 -31.22 -31.12
C ASP A 469 22.57 -30.52 -29.77
N ILE A 470 22.76 -29.19 -29.77
CA ILE A 470 22.83 -28.37 -28.55
C ILE A 470 21.53 -28.43 -27.75
N PHE A 471 20.39 -28.31 -28.43
CA PHE A 471 19.07 -28.35 -27.81
C PHE A 471 18.83 -29.70 -27.13
N MET A 472 19.11 -30.80 -27.84
CA MET A 472 18.90 -32.15 -27.33
C MET A 472 19.87 -32.48 -26.18
N MET A 473 21.15 -32.09 -26.28
CA MET A 473 22.10 -32.26 -25.16
C MET A 473 21.66 -31.51 -23.90
N ARG A 474 21.10 -30.30 -24.06
CA ARG A 474 20.74 -29.45 -22.92
C ARG A 474 19.41 -29.84 -22.30
N TYR A 475 18.41 -30.17 -23.12
CA TYR A 475 17.02 -30.27 -22.67
C TYR A 475 16.43 -31.68 -22.73
N SER A 476 17.10 -32.65 -23.36
CA SER A 476 16.57 -34.01 -23.42
C SER A 476 17.15 -34.93 -22.36
N ARG A 477 16.28 -35.65 -21.63
CA ARG A 477 16.70 -36.67 -20.65
C ARG A 477 17.53 -37.79 -21.29
N LEU A 478 17.34 -38.06 -22.58
CA LEU A 478 18.09 -39.08 -23.32
C LEU A 478 19.60 -38.77 -23.41
N TYR A 479 19.97 -37.50 -23.32
CA TYR A 479 21.35 -37.03 -23.40
C TYR A 479 21.87 -36.48 -22.05
N GLY A 480 21.15 -36.74 -20.95
CA GLY A 480 21.47 -36.22 -19.62
C GLY A 480 21.09 -34.74 -19.40
N GLY A 481 20.29 -34.18 -20.31
CA GLY A 481 19.79 -32.81 -20.22
C GLY A 481 18.63 -32.63 -19.24
N THR A 482 18.33 -31.38 -18.90
CA THR A 482 17.23 -31.00 -18.00
C THR A 482 16.06 -30.46 -18.84
N PRO A 483 14.85 -31.07 -18.79
CA PRO A 483 13.70 -30.65 -19.60
C PRO A 483 13.03 -29.34 -19.20
N ASN A 484 13.79 -28.24 -19.18
CA ASN A 484 13.30 -26.89 -18.93
C ASN A 484 13.60 -26.00 -20.14
N HIS A 485 13.00 -26.35 -21.28
CA HIS A 485 13.17 -25.63 -22.55
C HIS A 485 12.21 -24.44 -22.71
N GLY A 486 11.17 -24.33 -21.85
CA GLY A 486 10.27 -23.17 -21.79
C GLY A 486 9.37 -23.00 -23.02
N TYR A 487 9.00 -24.09 -23.69
CA TYR A 487 8.05 -24.13 -24.81
C TYR A 487 6.83 -24.96 -24.41
N ASP A 488 5.65 -24.53 -24.84
CA ASP A 488 4.38 -25.21 -24.57
C ASP A 488 4.16 -26.38 -25.55
N HIS A 489 4.66 -26.23 -26.77
CA HIS A 489 4.53 -27.20 -27.85
C HIS A 489 5.85 -27.37 -28.60
N LEU A 490 6.30 -28.60 -28.81
CA LEU A 490 7.48 -28.92 -29.61
C LEU A 490 7.12 -29.91 -30.71
N GLN A 491 7.66 -29.70 -31.90
CA GLN A 491 7.50 -30.60 -33.05
C GLN A 491 8.86 -31.17 -33.45
N ARG A 492 8.94 -32.48 -33.68
CA ARG A 492 10.15 -33.16 -34.21
C ARG A 492 9.83 -34.40 -35.04
N GLY A 493 10.73 -34.77 -35.93
CA GLY A 493 10.65 -35.97 -36.74
C GLY A 493 11.08 -37.21 -35.95
N THR A 494 10.33 -38.30 -36.11
CA THR A 494 10.65 -39.61 -35.56
C THR A 494 10.52 -40.69 -36.61
N ASN A 495 10.96 -41.92 -36.29
CA ASN A 495 10.77 -43.10 -37.14
C ASN A 495 9.28 -43.47 -37.36
N TYR A 496 8.36 -42.85 -36.60
CA TYR A 496 6.93 -43.16 -36.64
C TYR A 496 6.09 -42.07 -37.30
N GLY A 497 6.70 -40.91 -37.62
CA GLY A 497 6.02 -39.72 -38.13
C GLY A 497 6.50 -38.46 -37.40
N VAL A 498 5.77 -37.38 -37.60
CA VAL A 498 5.98 -36.12 -36.86
C VAL A 498 5.41 -36.27 -35.45
N GLU A 499 6.27 -36.17 -34.43
CA GLU A 499 5.88 -36.22 -33.03
C GLU A 499 5.72 -34.80 -32.48
N HIS A 500 4.61 -34.59 -31.79
CA HIS A 500 4.25 -33.37 -31.10
C HIS A 500 4.32 -33.61 -29.60
N TYR A 501 5.07 -32.79 -28.89
CA TYR A 501 5.13 -32.76 -27.44
C TYR A 501 4.37 -31.53 -26.93
N PHE A 502 3.45 -31.75 -25.99
CA PHE A 502 2.68 -30.72 -25.31
C PHE A 502 3.05 -30.69 -23.83
N SER A 503 3.52 -29.53 -23.35
CA SER A 503 3.96 -29.32 -21.96
C SER A 503 2.83 -29.58 -20.96
N TYR A 504 3.19 -30.05 -19.77
CA TYR A 504 2.23 -30.19 -18.68
C TYR A 504 1.49 -28.90 -18.32
N LEU A 505 2.11 -27.75 -18.54
CA LEU A 505 1.58 -26.43 -18.20
C LEU A 505 0.32 -26.06 -19.00
N ILE A 506 0.10 -26.70 -20.15
CA ILE A 506 -1.05 -26.44 -21.03
C ILE A 506 -2.08 -27.56 -21.00
N TYR A 507 -2.03 -28.45 -20.00
CA TYR A 507 -2.92 -29.61 -19.93
C TYR A 507 -4.41 -29.24 -19.97
N GLU A 508 -4.81 -28.16 -19.28
CA GLU A 508 -6.20 -27.69 -19.26
C GLU A 508 -6.72 -27.24 -20.63
N LEU A 509 -5.82 -27.02 -21.60
CA LEU A 509 -6.16 -26.66 -22.97
C LEU A 509 -6.33 -27.90 -23.89
N LEU A 510 -5.97 -29.10 -23.41
CA LEU A 510 -6.08 -30.34 -24.18
C LEU A 510 -7.44 -31.01 -23.92
N ASN A 511 -8.26 -31.11 -24.97
CA ASN A 511 -9.59 -31.70 -24.87
C ASN A 511 -9.60 -33.16 -25.35
N PHE A 512 -9.46 -34.12 -24.43
CA PHE A 512 -9.45 -35.56 -24.70
C PHE A 512 -10.84 -36.12 -25.01
N LYS A 513 -10.93 -37.05 -25.96
CA LYS A 513 -12.17 -37.65 -26.47
C LYS A 513 -12.11 -39.17 -26.56
#